data_AF-A0A3N2SDJ0-F1
#
_entry.id   AF-A0A3N2SDJ0-F1
#
_cell.length_a   1.000
_cell.length_b   1.000
_cell.length_c   1.000
_cell.angle_alpha   90.00
_cell.angle_beta   90.00
_cell.angle_gamma   90.00
#
_symmetry.space_group_name_H-M   'P 1'
#
loop_
_entity.id
_entity.type
_entity.pdbx_description
1 polymer ?
#
loop_
_entity_poly.entity_id
_entity_poly.type
_entity_poly.pdbx_seq_one_letter_code
_entity_poly.pdbx_strand_id
1 'polypeptide(L)'
;MSKYPSQMQDKFNLRFPDGMRDAVAERAKSNGRSMNSEIVQMIEDALSGAPSVAIGSHKELVERYRALAKSLPEDGKSEEWQREFDKLTIAIVDAMTPLVLLRSELVKLHEKIDKTI
;
A
#
# COMPACT_ATOMS: atom_id res chain seq x y z
N MET A 1 2.29 34.25 -19.46
CA MET A 1 2.23 33.61 -18.12
C MET A 1 2.53 32.13 -18.29
N SER A 2 3.52 31.59 -17.59
CA SER A 2 3.75 30.14 -17.61
C SER A 2 2.58 29.43 -16.91
N LYS A 3 2.11 28.32 -17.49
CA LYS A 3 1.08 27.50 -16.85
C LYS A 3 1.68 26.79 -15.64
N TYR A 4 0.92 26.71 -14.55
CA TYR A 4 1.32 25.91 -13.38
C TYR A 4 1.25 24.42 -13.70
N PRO A 5 2.11 23.56 -13.11
CA PRO A 5 2.11 22.12 -13.38
C PRO A 5 0.76 21.44 -13.18
N SER A 6 -0.03 21.90 -12.20
CA SER A 6 -1.40 21.41 -11.94
C SER A 6 -2.39 21.72 -13.07
N GLN A 7 -2.11 22.71 -13.92
CA GLN A 7 -2.94 23.05 -15.09
C GLN A 7 -2.66 22.17 -16.30
N MET A 8 -1.61 21.36 -16.25
CA MET A 8 -1.22 20.41 -17.30
C MET A 8 -1.74 18.99 -17.02
N GLN A 9 -2.28 18.75 -15.82
CA GLN A 9 -2.80 17.43 -15.42
C GLN A 9 -4.24 17.23 -15.90
N ASP A 10 -4.56 15.97 -16.20
CA ASP A 10 -5.92 15.57 -16.55
C ASP A 10 -6.88 15.80 -15.38
N LYS A 11 -8.10 16.22 -15.71
CA LYS A 11 -9.13 16.56 -14.72
C LYS A 11 -10.29 15.60 -14.83
N PHE A 12 -10.71 15.05 -13.70
CA PHE A 12 -11.86 14.17 -13.60
C PHE A 12 -12.89 14.73 -12.61
N ASN A 13 -14.13 14.89 -13.06
CA ASN A 13 -15.22 15.40 -12.22
C ASN A 13 -15.86 14.25 -11.43
N LEU A 14 -15.46 14.09 -10.18
CA LEU A 14 -15.99 13.09 -9.25
C LEU A 14 -17.33 13.53 -8.64
N ARG A 15 -18.32 12.64 -8.68
CA ARG A 15 -19.60 12.78 -7.96
C ARG A 15 -19.56 11.89 -6.73
N PHE A 16 -19.54 12.51 -5.56
CA PHE A 16 -19.58 11.80 -4.29
C PHE A 16 -21.03 11.48 -3.90
N PRO A 17 -21.31 10.26 -3.44
CA PRO A 17 -22.49 9.96 -2.63
C PRO A 17 -22.53 10.83 -1.37
N ASP A 18 -23.71 10.91 -0.76
CA ASP A 18 -23.91 11.72 0.44
C ASP A 18 -22.94 11.33 1.57
N GLY A 19 -22.36 12.32 2.25
CA GLY A 19 -21.34 12.16 3.30
C GLY A 19 -19.95 11.66 2.85
N MET A 20 -19.78 11.13 1.64
CA MET A 20 -18.47 10.57 1.22
C MET A 20 -17.39 11.64 1.06
N ARG A 21 -17.76 12.83 0.58
CA ARG A 21 -16.82 13.95 0.44
C ARG A 21 -16.20 14.34 1.78
N ASP A 22 -17.02 14.42 2.82
CA ASP A 22 -16.59 14.83 4.15
C ASP A 22 -15.71 13.76 4.79
N ALA A 23 -16.05 12.48 4.61
CA ALA A 23 -15.21 11.36 5.04
C ALA A 23 -13.79 11.41 4.42
N VAL A 24 -13.70 11.71 3.12
CA VAL A 24 -12.41 11.88 2.43
C VAL A 24 -11.68 13.14 2.92
N ALA A 25 -12.40 14.23 3.20
CA ALA A 25 -11.83 15.46 3.74
C ALA A 25 -11.14 15.24 5.09
N GLU A 26 -11.83 14.56 6.01
CA GLU A 26 -11.32 14.29 7.35
C GLU A 26 -10.12 13.34 7.31
N ARG A 27 -10.15 12.28 6.46
CA ARG A 27 -8.99 11.40 6.27
C ARG A 27 -7.79 12.15 5.68
N ALA A 28 -8.01 13.02 4.70
CA ALA A 28 -6.94 13.84 4.13
C ALA A 28 -6.30 14.74 5.19
N LYS A 29 -7.13 15.38 6.03
CA LYS A 29 -6.69 16.22 7.14
C LYS A 29 -5.89 15.43 8.19
N SER A 30 -6.36 14.25 8.59
CA SER A 30 -5.63 13.39 9.54
C SER A 30 -4.27 12.96 9.00
N ASN A 31 -4.16 12.82 7.67
CA ASN A 31 -2.93 12.42 6.98
C ASN A 31 -2.03 13.61 6.59
N GLY A 32 -2.42 14.85 6.91
CA GLY A 32 -1.66 16.05 6.54
C GLY A 32 -1.56 16.29 5.03
N ARG A 33 -2.54 15.82 4.26
CA ARG A 33 -2.59 15.88 2.79
C ARG A 33 -3.73 16.77 2.29
N SER A 34 -3.60 17.27 1.07
CA SER A 34 -4.75 17.86 0.38
C SER A 34 -5.76 16.75 0.04
N MET A 35 -7.05 17.09 -0.01
CA MET A 35 -8.10 16.14 -0.43
C MET A 35 -7.79 15.52 -1.80
N ASN A 36 -7.26 16.30 -2.74
CA ASN A 36 -6.89 15.80 -4.06
C ASN A 36 -5.73 14.79 -3.98
N SER A 37 -4.67 15.11 -3.22
CA SER A 37 -3.54 14.19 -2.99
C SER A 37 -3.98 12.89 -2.34
N GLU A 38 -4.95 12.96 -1.42
CA GLU A 38 -5.48 11.78 -0.75
C GLU A 38 -6.29 10.88 -1.69
N ILE A 39 -7.13 11.45 -2.55
CA ILE A 39 -7.87 10.71 -3.58
C ILE A 39 -6.91 10.03 -4.56
N VAL A 40 -5.88 10.75 -5.01
CA VAL A 40 -4.86 10.20 -5.91
C VAL A 40 -4.14 9.03 -5.24
N GLN A 41 -3.73 9.16 -3.97
CA GLN A 41 -3.12 8.04 -3.24
C GLN A 41 -4.08 6.84 -3.17
N MET A 42 -5.35 7.03 -2.80
CA MET A 42 -6.32 5.93 -2.71
C MET A 42 -6.44 5.17 -4.04
N ILE A 43 -6.41 5.89 -5.16
CA ILE A 43 -6.46 5.31 -6.51
C ILE A 43 -5.14 4.60 -6.83
N GLU A 44 -3.99 5.20 -6.53
CA GLU A 44 -2.67 4.58 -6.72
C GLU A 44 -2.52 3.29 -5.92
N ASP A 45 -2.95 3.28 -4.66
CA ASP A 45 -2.95 2.08 -3.81
C ASP A 45 -3.82 0.97 -4.43
N ALA A 46 -5.03 1.33 -4.88
CA ALA A 46 -5.95 0.39 -5.54
C ALA A 46 -5.43 -0.12 -6.90
N LEU A 47 -4.73 0.72 -7.67
CA LEU A 47 -4.20 0.37 -9.00
C LEU A 47 -2.87 -0.38 -8.94
N SER A 48 -1.99 -0.05 -7.99
CA SER A 48 -0.69 -0.70 -7.81
C SER A 48 -0.81 -2.14 -7.29
N GLY A 49 -2.02 -2.55 -6.93
CA GLY A 49 -2.25 -3.84 -6.30
C GLY A 49 -1.58 -3.92 -4.93
N ALA A 50 -1.14 -2.79 -4.35
CA ALA A 50 -0.73 -2.69 -2.96
C ALA A 50 -1.97 -2.99 -2.10
N PRO A 51 -2.06 -4.18 -1.52
CA PRO A 51 -3.20 -4.57 -0.75
C PRO A 51 -3.28 -3.71 0.51
N SER A 52 -4.47 -3.17 0.69
CA SER A 52 -5.00 -2.54 1.89
C SER A 52 -5.10 -3.51 3.07
N VAL A 53 -4.15 -4.44 3.27
CA VAL A 53 -4.08 -5.16 4.54
C VAL A 53 -3.31 -4.28 5.51
N ALA A 54 -4.04 -3.38 6.16
CA ALA A 54 -3.56 -2.63 7.32
C ALA A 54 -3.30 -3.60 8.48
N ILE A 55 -2.23 -4.40 8.39
CA ILE A 55 -1.64 -5.09 9.53
C ILE A 55 -0.48 -4.20 9.96
N GLY A 56 -0.54 -3.64 11.17
CA GLY A 56 0.19 -2.44 11.56
C GLY A 56 1.70 -2.46 11.32
N SER A 57 2.50 -2.56 12.38
CA SER A 57 3.96 -2.55 12.23
C SER A 57 4.51 -3.92 11.79
N HIS A 58 5.71 -3.98 11.22
CA HIS A 58 6.43 -5.25 10.98
C HIS A 58 6.48 -6.15 12.23
N LYS A 59 6.59 -5.56 13.42
CA LYS A 59 6.55 -6.28 14.70
C LYS A 59 5.20 -6.97 14.92
N GLU A 60 4.11 -6.29 14.59
CA GLU A 60 2.76 -6.85 14.71
C GLU A 60 2.54 -8.01 13.73
N LEU A 61 3.00 -7.88 12.49
CA LEU A 61 2.98 -8.98 11.51
C LEU A 61 3.69 -10.23 12.04
N VAL A 62 4.88 -10.06 12.62
CA VAL A 62 5.66 -11.15 13.22
C VAL A 62 4.90 -11.82 14.37
N GLU A 63 4.33 -11.04 15.30
CA GLU A 63 3.59 -11.62 16.43
C GLU A 63 2.32 -12.34 15.98
N ARG A 64 1.60 -11.81 14.99
CA ARG A 64 0.40 -12.46 14.44
C ARG A 64 0.75 -13.77 13.72
N TYR A 65 1.84 -13.80 12.96
CA TYR A 65 2.29 -15.02 12.30
C TYR A 65 2.75 -16.08 13.31
N ARG A 66 3.42 -15.67 14.39
CA ARG A 66 3.76 -16.57 15.50
C ARG A 66 2.52 -17.13 16.20
N ALA A 67 1.52 -16.30 16.44
CA ALA A 67 0.26 -16.74 17.05
C ALA A 67 -0.45 -17.75 16.14
N LEU A 68 -0.53 -17.46 14.84
CA LEU A 68 -1.11 -18.35 13.84
C LEU A 68 -0.38 -19.69 13.75
N ALA A 69 0.95 -19.68 13.78
CA ALA A 69 1.76 -20.90 13.78
C ALA A 69 1.50 -21.79 15.01
N LYS A 70 1.23 -21.18 16.17
CA LYS A 70 0.85 -21.92 17.39
C LYS A 70 -0.55 -22.50 17.34
N SER A 71 -1.45 -21.93 16.54
CA SER A 71 -2.82 -22.38 16.37
C SER A 71 -3.01 -23.29 15.16
N LEU A 72 -1.94 -23.93 14.67
CA LEU A 72 -1.99 -24.82 13.52
C LEU A 72 -2.96 -25.99 13.80
N PRO A 73 -3.99 -26.23 12.98
CA PRO A 73 -4.90 -27.36 13.15
C PRO A 73 -4.18 -28.69 12.93
N GLU A 74 -4.44 -29.68 13.79
CA GLU A 74 -3.83 -31.02 13.68
C GLU A 74 -4.22 -31.74 12.39
N ASP A 75 -5.43 -31.49 11.88
CA ASP A 75 -5.96 -32.10 10.67
C ASP A 75 -5.63 -31.32 9.39
N GLY A 76 -5.05 -30.13 9.53
CA GLY A 76 -4.73 -29.21 8.43
C GLY A 76 -5.93 -28.67 7.66
N LYS A 77 -7.16 -28.76 8.21
CA LYS A 77 -8.40 -28.49 7.44
C LYS A 77 -9.23 -27.30 7.94
N SER A 78 -8.67 -26.41 8.76
CA SER A 78 -9.39 -25.20 9.18
C SER A 78 -9.40 -24.13 8.08
N GLU A 79 -10.58 -23.87 7.50
CA GLU A 79 -10.76 -22.76 6.56
C GLU A 79 -10.45 -21.39 7.18
N GLU A 80 -10.81 -21.19 8.46
CA GLU A 80 -10.56 -19.93 9.15
C GLU A 80 -9.06 -19.69 9.35
N TRP A 81 -8.34 -20.75 9.72
CA TRP A 81 -6.89 -20.70 9.84
C TRP A 81 -6.24 -20.38 8.48
N GLN A 82 -6.69 -21.05 7.42
CA GLN A 82 -6.18 -20.83 6.07
C GLN A 82 -6.43 -19.39 5.59
N ARG A 83 -7.62 -18.83 5.85
CA ARG A 83 -7.93 -17.43 5.50
C ARG A 83 -7.03 -16.43 6.22
N GLU A 84 -6.78 -16.63 7.52
CA GLU A 84 -5.85 -15.76 8.26
C GLU A 84 -4.39 -15.96 7.81
N PHE A 85 -4.00 -17.19 7.46
CA PHE A 85 -2.69 -17.46 6.83
C PHE A 85 -2.50 -16.70 5.52
N ASP A 86 -3.46 -16.81 4.61
CA ASP A 86 -3.41 -16.17 3.30
C ASP A 86 -3.34 -14.64 3.47
N LYS A 87 -4.15 -14.09 4.37
CA LYS A 87 -4.17 -12.66 4.68
C LYS A 87 -2.84 -12.15 5.24
N LEU A 88 -2.21 -12.88 6.17
CA LEU A 88 -0.90 -12.49 6.71
C LEU A 88 0.20 -12.63 5.64
N THR A 89 0.11 -13.65 4.79
CA THR A 89 1.06 -13.89 3.70
C THR A 89 1.00 -12.77 2.68
N ILE A 90 -0.20 -12.35 2.27
CA ILE A 90 -0.41 -11.18 1.40
C ILE A 90 0.24 -9.96 2.03
N ALA A 91 -0.08 -9.63 3.28
CA ALA A 91 0.48 -8.47 3.96
C ALA A 91 2.03 -8.46 4.03
N ILE A 92 2.66 -9.64 4.14
CA ILE A 92 4.12 -9.76 4.08
C ILE A 92 4.66 -9.46 2.68
N VAL A 93 4.04 -10.02 1.64
CA VAL A 93 4.42 -9.75 0.24
C VAL A 93 4.31 -8.26 -0.07
N ASP A 94 3.29 -7.62 0.47
CA ASP A 94 3.03 -6.19 0.27
C ASP A 94 4.07 -5.33 0.95
N ALA A 95 4.40 -5.66 2.20
CA ALA A 95 5.46 -4.99 2.94
C ALA A 95 6.84 -5.15 2.27
N MET A 96 7.08 -6.27 1.58
CA MET A 96 8.33 -6.52 0.86
C MET A 96 8.38 -5.85 -0.52
N THR A 97 7.24 -5.58 -1.15
CA THR A 97 7.17 -4.96 -2.49
C THR A 97 8.03 -3.70 -2.63
N PRO A 98 7.95 -2.69 -1.75
CA PRO A 98 8.81 -1.50 -1.87
C PRO A 98 10.30 -1.80 -1.73
N LEU A 99 10.68 -2.83 -0.94
CA LEU A 99 12.08 -3.24 -0.80
C LEU A 99 12.62 -3.89 -2.09
N VAL A 100 11.78 -4.67 -2.78
CA VAL A 100 12.14 -5.27 -4.08
C VAL A 100 12.32 -4.18 -5.14
N LEU A 101 11.43 -3.18 -5.17
CA LEU A 101 11.56 -2.02 -6.07
C LEU A 101 12.83 -1.22 -5.76
N LEU A 102 13.11 -0.96 -4.48
CA LEU A 102 14.32 -0.26 -4.06
C LEU A 102 15.59 -1.03 -4.49
N ARG A 103 15.60 -2.37 -4.34
CA ARG A 103 16.70 -3.21 -4.84
C ARG A 103 16.90 -3.04 -6.34
N SER A 104 15.83 -2.98 -7.13
CA SER A 104 15.93 -2.75 -8.58
C SER A 104 16.60 -1.42 -8.90
N GLU A 105 16.22 -0.34 -8.21
CA GLU A 105 16.84 0.98 -8.39
C GLU A 105 18.32 1.01 -7.97
N LEU A 106 18.68 0.32 -6.87
CA LEU A 106 20.08 0.18 -6.44
C LEU A 106 20.95 -0.51 -7.50
N VAL A 107 20.44 -1.57 -8.13
CA VAL A 107 21.15 -2.27 -9.21
C VAL A 107 21.36 -1.34 -10.40
N LYS A 108 20.31 -0.61 -10.83
CA LYS A 108 20.42 0.37 -11.93
C LYS A 108 21.44 1.47 -11.62
N LEU A 109 21.50 1.93 -10.38
CA LEU A 109 22.47 2.94 -9.95
C LEU A 109 23.90 2.39 -10.03
N HIS A 110 24.13 1.17 -9.54
CA HIS A 110 25.43 0.51 -9.59
C HIS A 110 25.93 0.34 -11.03
N GLU A 111 25.08 -0.15 -11.94
CA GLU A 111 25.41 -0.30 -13.36
C GLU A 111 25.74 1.04 -14.04
N LYS A 112 25.11 2.14 -13.63
CA LYS A 112 25.42 3.49 -14.15
C LYS A 112 26.79 3.98 -13.65
N ILE A 113 27.10 3.76 -12.38
CA ILE A 113 28.40 4.11 -11.80
C ILE A 113 29.52 3.37 -12.54
N ASP A 114 29.38 2.05 -12.72
CA ASP A 114 30.38 1.22 -13.41
C ASP A 114 30.61 1.63 -14.87
N LYS A 115 29.61 2.20 -15.55
CA LYS A 115 29.74 2.71 -16.92
C LYS A 115 30.37 4.11 -17.02
N THR A 116 30.50 4.82 -15.90
CA THR A 116 30.97 6.21 -15.85
C THR A 116 32.44 6.33 -15.39
N ILE A 117 33.01 5.24 -14.85
CA ILE A 117 34.41 5.12 -14.42
C ILE A 117 35.19 4.36 -15.48
#